data_AF-H0I1C0-F1
#
_entry.id   AF-H0I1C0-F1
#
_cell.length_a   1.000
_cell.length_b   1.000
_cell.length_c   1.000
_cell.angle_alpha   90.00
_cell.angle_beta   90.00
_cell.angle_gamma   90.00
#
_symmetry.space_group_name_H-M   'P 1'
#
loop_
_entity.id
_entity.type
_entity.pdbx_description
1 polymer ?
#
loop_
_entity_poly.entity_id
_entity_poly.type
_entity_poly.pdbx_seq_one_letter_code
_entity_poly.pdbx_strand_id
1 'polypeptide(L)'
;MLTSDLVAAAIVTIMLIPQSLAYAMLAGLPAEVGLYASILPLIAYAIFGTSRTLAVGPVAVVSLMTASSIGTIAAQGTPDYLTAAALLALISGAMLMAMGLLRMGFMANFLSHPVISGFITASGLLIAAGQVKHILGVRAEGHTLAEVAGELFFNLHETNIVTLLVGVSVLDAVMGRRSSHSQEGGCPSE
;
A
#
# COMPACT_ATOMS: atom_id res chain seq x y z
N MET A 1 16.09 17.39 -19.60
CA MET A 1 14.87 16.56 -19.62
C MET A 1 15.24 15.10 -19.49
N LEU A 2 15.90 14.46 -20.47
CA LEU A 2 16.26 13.03 -20.37
C LEU A 2 17.05 12.64 -19.12
N THR A 3 18.05 13.42 -18.71
CA THR A 3 18.82 13.16 -17.48
C THR A 3 17.96 13.27 -16.22
N SER A 4 17.02 14.21 -16.19
CA SER A 4 16.07 14.38 -15.08
C SER A 4 15.10 13.20 -15.01
N ASP A 5 14.62 12.74 -16.16
CA ASP A 5 13.71 11.60 -16.25
C ASP A 5 14.43 10.29 -15.87
N LEU A 6 15.70 10.15 -16.22
CA LEU A 6 16.51 8.99 -15.89
C LEU A 6 16.83 8.93 -14.39
N VAL A 7 17.15 10.08 -13.78
CA VAL A 7 17.30 10.19 -12.31
C VAL A 7 15.96 9.92 -11.61
N ALA A 8 14.86 10.49 -12.09
CA ALA A 8 13.54 10.24 -11.52
C ALA A 8 13.14 8.76 -11.63
N ALA A 9 13.38 8.12 -12.78
CA ALA A 9 13.14 6.70 -12.99
C ALA A 9 13.95 5.85 -12.01
N ALA A 10 15.24 6.13 -11.84
CA ALA A 10 16.09 5.42 -10.89
C ALA A 10 15.56 5.54 -9.45
N ILE A 11 15.18 6.75 -9.02
CA ILE A 11 14.60 6.99 -7.69
C ILE A 11 13.30 6.21 -7.52
N VAL A 12 12.38 6.30 -8.49
CA VAL A 12 11.09 5.62 -8.44
C VAL A 12 11.29 4.11 -8.38
N THR A 13 12.18 3.53 -9.19
CA THR A 13 12.47 2.09 -9.15
C THR A 13 13.02 1.65 -7.78
N ILE A 14 13.98 2.39 -7.23
CA ILE A 14 14.57 2.07 -5.91
C ILE A 14 13.51 2.11 -4.80
N MET A 15 12.58 3.07 -4.84
CA MET A 15 11.50 3.16 -3.84
C MET A 15 10.40 2.10 -4.06
N LEU A 16 10.11 1.76 -5.31
CA LEU A 16 8.98 0.91 -5.65
C LEU A 16 9.24 -0.56 -5.32
N ILE A 17 10.50 -1.03 -5.37
CA ILE A 17 10.86 -2.40 -4.98
C ILE A 17 10.43 -2.72 -3.55
N PRO A 18 10.95 -2.06 -2.49
CA PRO A 18 10.56 -2.39 -1.12
C PRO A 18 9.07 -2.13 -0.85
N GLN A 19 8.51 -1.08 -1.45
CA GLN A 19 7.08 -0.76 -1.31
C GLN A 19 6.19 -1.89 -1.84
N SER A 20 6.50 -2.40 -3.04
CA SER A 20 5.70 -3.43 -3.69
C SER A 20 5.74 -4.77 -2.94
N LEU A 21 6.91 -5.15 -2.41
CA LEU A 21 7.08 -6.34 -1.56
C LEU A 21 6.21 -6.21 -0.29
N ALA A 22 6.29 -5.08 0.39
CA ALA A 22 5.50 -4.83 1.60
C ALA A 22 3.99 -4.88 1.33
N TYR A 23 3.54 -4.30 0.21
CA TYR A 23 2.12 -4.29 -0.15
C TYR A 23 1.59 -5.66 -0.60
N ALA A 24 2.44 -6.54 -1.16
CA ALA A 24 2.06 -7.92 -1.40
C ALA A 24 1.88 -8.70 -0.08
N MET A 25 2.78 -8.47 0.89
CA MET A 25 2.66 -9.08 2.21
C MET A 25 1.41 -8.58 2.97
N LEU A 26 1.05 -7.31 2.81
CA LEU A 26 -0.23 -6.78 3.33
C LEU A 26 -1.45 -7.46 2.70
N ALA A 27 -1.33 -7.90 1.44
CA ALA A 27 -2.38 -8.65 0.74
C ALA A 27 -2.39 -10.15 1.11
N GLY A 28 -1.50 -10.62 2.00
CA GLY A 28 -1.36 -12.04 2.34
C GLY A 28 -0.69 -12.87 1.24
N LEU A 29 -0.01 -12.23 0.29
CA LEU A 29 0.62 -12.88 -0.87
C LEU A 29 2.15 -12.97 -0.69
N PRO A 30 2.82 -13.91 -1.39
CA PRO A 30 4.27 -13.93 -1.49
C PRO A 30 4.80 -12.60 -2.02
N ALA A 31 5.95 -12.15 -1.48
CA ALA A 31 6.46 -10.80 -1.74
C ALA A 31 6.74 -10.55 -3.23
N GLU A 32 7.19 -11.59 -3.95
CA GLU A 32 7.50 -11.56 -5.39
C GLU A 32 6.28 -11.18 -6.24
N VAL A 33 5.06 -11.48 -5.76
CA VAL A 33 3.82 -11.09 -6.43
C VAL A 33 3.68 -9.56 -6.51
N GLY A 34 4.21 -8.84 -5.53
CA GLY A 34 4.26 -7.38 -5.54
C GLY A 34 5.09 -6.82 -6.70
N LEU A 35 6.19 -7.49 -7.04
CA LEU A 35 7.02 -7.11 -8.18
C LEU A 35 6.24 -7.29 -9.50
N TYR A 36 5.56 -8.43 -9.66
CA TYR A 36 4.69 -8.65 -10.84
C TYR A 36 3.56 -7.62 -10.92
N ALA A 37 2.93 -7.31 -9.78
CA ALA A 37 1.86 -6.32 -9.67
C ALA A 37 2.33 -4.87 -9.90
N SER A 38 3.64 -4.61 -9.95
CA SER A 38 4.18 -3.28 -10.24
C SER A 38 4.70 -3.18 -11.67
N ILE A 39 5.45 -4.17 -12.14
CA ILE A 39 6.08 -4.13 -13.47
C ILE A 39 5.02 -4.09 -14.57
N LEU A 40 4.02 -4.97 -14.52
CA LEU A 40 3.02 -5.09 -15.59
C LEU A 40 2.17 -3.81 -15.74
N PRO A 41 1.60 -3.21 -14.67
CA PRO A 41 0.86 -1.96 -14.80
C PRO A 41 1.70 -0.78 -15.27
N LEU A 42 2.98 -0.70 -14.89
CA LEU A 42 3.89 0.35 -15.37
C LEU A 42 4.12 0.26 -16.88
N ILE A 43 4.34 -0.94 -17.41
CA ILE A 43 4.47 -1.15 -18.87
C ILE A 43 3.16 -0.79 -19.58
N ALA A 44 2.02 -1.24 -19.05
CA ALA A 44 0.71 -0.89 -19.61
C ALA A 44 0.47 0.63 -19.58
N TYR A 45 0.81 1.30 -18.48
CA TYR A 45 0.67 2.75 -18.34
C TYR A 45 1.60 3.52 -19.28
N ALA A 46 2.81 3.03 -19.54
CA ALA A 46 3.71 3.66 -20.50
C ALA A 46 3.15 3.67 -21.93
N ILE A 47 2.32 2.69 -22.29
CA ILE A 47 1.71 2.57 -23.63
C ILE A 47 0.37 3.33 -23.72
N PHE A 48 -0.48 3.19 -22.70
CA PHE A 48 -1.86 3.70 -22.73
C PHE A 48 -2.10 4.95 -21.87
N GLY A 49 -1.13 5.33 -21.04
CA GLY A 49 -1.25 6.42 -20.09
C GLY A 49 -1.26 7.80 -20.76
N THR A 50 -2.08 8.70 -20.22
CA THR A 50 -2.25 10.06 -20.73
C THR A 50 -1.50 11.10 -19.91
N SER A 51 -1.13 10.79 -18.66
CA SER A 51 -0.37 11.70 -17.79
C SER A 51 1.10 11.32 -17.74
N ARG A 52 1.96 12.34 -17.85
CA ARG A 52 3.42 12.18 -17.82
C ARG A 52 3.99 12.01 -16.41
N THR A 53 3.20 12.24 -15.37
CA THR A 53 3.66 12.28 -13.96
C THR A 53 2.97 11.28 -13.05
N LEU A 54 1.97 10.54 -13.53
CA LEU A 54 1.27 9.55 -12.72
C LEU A 54 2.08 8.25 -12.69
N ALA A 55 2.47 7.82 -11.50
CA ALA A 55 3.03 6.49 -11.28
C ALA A 55 1.91 5.52 -10.90
N VAL A 56 1.84 4.37 -11.60
CA VAL A 56 0.89 3.30 -11.31
C VAL A 56 1.62 2.17 -10.60
N GLY A 57 1.01 1.62 -9.55
CA GLY A 57 1.56 0.51 -8.80
C GLY A 57 0.60 0.03 -7.71
N PRO A 58 1.02 -0.99 -6.94
CA PRO A 58 0.24 -1.46 -5.81
C PRO A 58 0.10 -0.36 -4.76
N VAL A 59 -1.04 -0.37 -4.06
CA VAL A 59 -1.38 0.60 -3.02
C VAL A 59 -1.82 -0.15 -1.77
N ALA A 60 -1.32 0.27 -0.60
CA ALA A 60 -1.58 -0.39 0.69
C ALA A 60 -3.07 -0.66 0.96
N VAL A 61 -3.95 0.30 0.68
CA VAL A 61 -5.39 0.16 0.93
C VAL A 61 -5.99 -0.93 0.05
N VAL A 62 -5.64 -0.95 -1.24
CA VAL A 62 -6.12 -1.98 -2.18
C VAL A 62 -5.61 -3.36 -1.76
N SER A 63 -4.36 -3.47 -1.30
CA SER A 63 -3.81 -4.71 -0.76
C SER A 63 -4.61 -5.25 0.44
N LEU A 64 -4.94 -4.39 1.40
CA LEU A 64 -5.78 -4.79 2.55
C LEU A 64 -7.18 -5.21 2.11
N MET A 65 -7.78 -4.49 1.16
CA MET A 65 -9.09 -4.85 0.60
C MET A 65 -9.04 -6.19 -0.12
N THR A 66 -7.99 -6.46 -0.89
CA THR A 66 -7.75 -7.75 -1.52
C THR A 66 -7.68 -8.85 -0.47
N ALA A 67 -6.84 -8.70 0.57
CA ALA A 67 -6.72 -9.68 1.66
C ALA A 67 -8.06 -9.98 2.34
N SER A 68 -8.83 -8.94 2.68
CA SER A 68 -10.15 -9.09 3.32
C SER A 68 -11.18 -9.78 2.41
N SER A 69 -11.09 -9.55 1.09
CA SER A 69 -12.03 -10.11 0.13
C SER A 69 -11.76 -11.60 -0.13
N ILE A 70 -10.50 -11.95 -0.42
CA ILE A 70 -10.12 -13.32 -0.74
C ILE A 70 -9.95 -14.20 0.50
N GLY A 71 -9.64 -13.62 1.66
CA GLY A 71 -9.50 -14.35 2.94
C GLY A 71 -10.79 -15.04 3.40
N THR A 72 -11.95 -14.61 2.89
CA THR A 72 -13.24 -15.28 3.16
C THR A 72 -13.49 -16.51 2.28
N ILE A 73 -12.69 -16.70 1.23
CA ILE A 73 -12.92 -17.70 0.17
C ILE A 73 -11.78 -18.73 0.12
N ALA A 74 -10.54 -18.31 0.41
CA ALA A 74 -9.36 -19.17 0.42
C ALA A 74 -8.47 -18.87 1.63
N ALA A 75 -7.84 -19.91 2.19
CA ALA A 75 -6.89 -19.76 3.28
C ALA A 75 -5.54 -19.23 2.78
N GLN A 76 -4.92 -18.31 3.53
CA GLN A 76 -3.61 -17.74 3.20
C GLN A 76 -2.53 -18.84 3.10
N GLY A 77 -1.57 -18.65 2.18
CA GLY A 77 -0.48 -19.61 1.95
C GLY A 77 -0.83 -20.82 1.09
N THR A 78 -2.10 -20.96 0.67
CA THR A 78 -2.50 -21.99 -0.31
C THR A 78 -2.31 -21.50 -1.75
N PRO A 79 -2.10 -22.42 -2.72
CA PRO A 79 -2.11 -22.07 -4.14
C PRO A 79 -3.43 -21.40 -4.57
N ASP A 80 -4.54 -21.80 -3.95
CA ASP A 80 -5.87 -21.25 -4.21
C ASP A 80 -6.00 -19.78 -3.82
N TYR A 81 -5.22 -19.32 -2.83
CA TYR A 81 -5.18 -17.91 -2.45
C TYR A 81 -4.59 -17.03 -3.55
N LEU A 82 -3.52 -17.51 -4.18
CA LEU A 82 -2.86 -16.80 -5.28
C LEU A 82 -3.78 -16.74 -6.52
N THR A 83 -4.46 -17.85 -6.83
CA THR A 83 -5.41 -17.89 -7.96
C THR A 83 -6.63 -17.01 -7.69
N ALA A 84 -7.16 -17.00 -6.46
CA ALA A 84 -8.24 -16.10 -6.07
C ALA A 84 -7.85 -14.62 -6.20
N ALA A 85 -6.63 -14.25 -5.76
CA ALA A 85 -6.12 -12.89 -5.93
C ALA A 85 -5.99 -12.49 -7.41
N ALA A 86 -5.46 -13.40 -8.25
CA ALA A 86 -5.33 -13.16 -9.68
C ALA A 86 -6.70 -13.02 -10.39
N LEU A 87 -7.68 -13.85 -10.01
CA LEU A 87 -9.05 -13.76 -10.52
C LEU A 87 -9.73 -12.47 -10.08
N LEU A 88 -9.57 -12.07 -8.82
CA LEU A 88 -10.11 -10.80 -8.32
C LEU A 88 -9.52 -9.63 -9.11
N ALA A 89 -8.20 -9.61 -9.32
CA ALA A 89 -7.55 -8.59 -10.13
C ALA A 89 -8.07 -8.56 -11.58
N LEU A 90 -8.30 -9.73 -12.20
CA LEU A 90 -8.85 -9.82 -13.55
C LEU A 90 -10.28 -9.28 -13.62
N ILE A 91 -11.14 -9.66 -12.67
CA ILE A 91 -12.54 -9.21 -12.60
C ILE A 91 -12.59 -7.70 -12.34
N SER A 92 -11.80 -7.19 -11.40
CA SER A 92 -11.70 -5.75 -11.13
C SER A 92 -11.20 -4.98 -12.36
N GLY A 93 -10.17 -5.50 -13.06
CA GLY A 93 -9.67 -4.90 -14.30
C GLY A 93 -10.71 -4.89 -15.43
N ALA A 94 -11.44 -5.98 -15.62
CA ALA A 94 -12.53 -6.07 -16.59
C ALA A 94 -13.67 -5.09 -16.25
N MET A 95 -14.03 -4.97 -14.97
CA MET A 95 -15.04 -4.01 -14.50
C MET A 95 -14.58 -2.57 -14.74
N LEU A 96 -13.33 -2.22 -14.41
CA LEU A 96 -12.77 -0.90 -14.67
C LEU A 96 -12.73 -0.58 -16.17
N MET A 97 -12.38 -1.56 -17.01
CA MET A 97 -12.40 -1.40 -18.46
C MET A 97 -13.82 -1.17 -18.98
N ALA A 98 -14.81 -1.94 -18.51
CA ALA A 98 -16.21 -1.74 -18.85
C ALA A 98 -16.72 -0.37 -18.41
N MET A 99 -16.37 0.08 -17.19
CA MET A 99 -16.71 1.41 -16.69
C MET A 99 -16.05 2.52 -17.53
N GLY A 100 -14.81 2.32 -17.98
CA GLY A 100 -14.10 3.22 -18.88
C GLY A 100 -14.78 3.33 -20.25
N LEU A 101 -15.16 2.19 -20.85
CA LEU A 101 -15.88 2.12 -22.13
C LEU A 101 -17.26 2.80 -22.05
N LEU A 102 -17.97 2.61 -20.94
CA LEU A 102 -19.25 3.26 -20.64
C LEU A 102 -19.09 4.72 -20.21
N ARG A 103 -17.85 5.25 -20.17
CA ARG A 103 -17.50 6.62 -19.76
C ARG A 103 -18.06 7.00 -18.38
N MET A 104 -18.16 6.03 -17.46
CA MET A 104 -18.65 6.22 -16.10
C MET A 104 -17.65 6.95 -15.17
N GLY A 105 -16.58 7.53 -15.71
CA GLY A 105 -15.63 8.34 -14.93
C GLY A 105 -16.28 9.53 -14.21
N PHE A 106 -17.41 10.03 -14.70
CA PHE A 106 -18.15 11.10 -14.03
C PHE A 106 -18.69 10.70 -12.65
N MET A 107 -18.89 9.39 -12.40
CA MET A 107 -19.35 8.89 -11.10
C MET A 107 -18.34 9.15 -9.99
N ALA A 108 -17.05 9.17 -10.31
CA ALA A 108 -16.00 9.53 -9.35
C ALA A 108 -16.17 10.96 -8.83
N ASN A 109 -16.77 11.87 -9.62
CA ASN A 109 -17.03 13.26 -9.20
C ASN A 109 -18.19 13.39 -8.20
N PHE A 110 -19.00 12.34 -8.03
CA PHE A 110 -20.05 12.32 -6.99
C PHE A 110 -19.54 11.89 -5.61
N LEU A 111 -18.29 11.43 -5.53
CA LEU A 111 -17.65 11.17 -4.24
C LEU A 111 -17.30 12.50 -3.58
N SER A 112 -17.99 12.81 -2.49
CA SER A 112 -17.76 14.06 -1.77
C SER A 112 -16.39 14.05 -1.09
N HIS A 113 -15.78 15.23 -0.98
CA HIS A 113 -14.51 15.41 -0.29
C HIS A 113 -14.49 14.80 1.14
N PRO A 114 -15.57 14.94 1.97
CA PRO A 114 -15.62 14.29 3.28
C PRO A 114 -15.57 12.77 3.23
N VAL A 115 -16.20 12.13 2.24
CA VAL A 115 -16.20 10.65 2.10
C VAL A 115 -14.79 10.17 1.76
N ILE A 116 -14.12 10.82 0.80
CA ILE A 116 -12.75 10.47 0.41
C ILE A 116 -11.80 10.70 1.59
N SER A 117 -11.90 11.85 2.26
CA SER A 117 -11.07 12.17 3.43
C SER A 117 -11.30 11.19 4.57
N GLY A 118 -12.56 10.83 4.85
CA GLY A 118 -12.91 9.84 5.88
C GLY A 118 -12.33 8.46 5.57
N PHE A 119 -12.47 8.00 4.32
CA PHE A 119 -11.90 6.74 3.85
C PHE A 119 -10.37 6.71 3.99
N ILE A 120 -9.68 7.75 3.49
CA ILE A 120 -8.21 7.83 3.57
C ILE A 120 -7.75 7.83 5.03
N THR A 121 -8.43 8.57 5.92
CA THR A 121 -8.08 8.65 7.34
C THR A 121 -8.29 7.30 8.04
N ALA A 122 -9.42 6.65 7.80
CA ALA A 122 -9.74 5.34 8.38
C ALA A 122 -8.77 4.25 7.87
N SER A 123 -8.50 4.21 6.56
CA SER A 123 -7.53 3.30 5.98
C SER A 123 -6.11 3.56 6.51
N GLY A 124 -5.72 4.83 6.68
CA GLY A 124 -4.44 5.20 7.29
C GLY A 124 -4.30 4.68 8.72
N LEU A 125 -5.34 4.81 9.53
CA LEU A 125 -5.37 4.26 10.90
C LEU A 125 -5.27 2.73 10.90
N LEU A 126 -6.01 2.06 10.00
CA LEU A 126 -5.96 0.60 9.84
C LEU A 126 -4.58 0.12 9.41
N ILE A 127 -3.95 0.78 8.45
CA ILE A 127 -2.59 0.48 8.01
C ILE A 127 -1.62 0.65 9.18
N ALA A 128 -1.68 1.79 9.89
CA ALA A 128 -0.81 2.07 11.03
C ALA A 128 -0.94 1.00 12.11
N ALA A 129 -2.18 0.65 12.51
CA ALA A 129 -2.45 -0.42 13.47
C ALA A 129 -1.85 -1.76 13.01
N GLY A 130 -2.02 -2.11 11.73
CA GLY A 130 -1.46 -3.33 11.14
C GLY A 130 0.08 -3.36 11.08
N GLN A 131 0.75 -2.20 11.13
CA GLN A 131 2.22 -2.13 11.20
C GLN A 131 2.76 -2.30 12.63
N VAL A 132 1.99 -1.99 13.68
CA VAL A 132 2.49 -2.03 15.07
C VAL A 132 2.98 -3.42 15.46
N LYS A 133 2.32 -4.48 15.00
CA LYS A 133 2.76 -5.87 15.24
C LYS A 133 4.17 -6.16 14.71
N HIS A 134 4.55 -5.56 13.58
CA HIS A 134 5.87 -5.72 12.98
C HIS A 134 6.95 -4.97 13.76
N ILE A 135 6.60 -3.83 14.38
CA ILE A 135 7.49 -3.08 15.25
C ILE A 135 7.68 -3.79 16.59
N LEU A 136 6.60 -4.26 17.21
CA LEU A 136 6.65 -5.02 18.47
C LEU A 136 7.24 -6.42 18.30
N GLY A 137 7.28 -6.96 17.08
CA GLY A 137 7.76 -8.30 16.79
C GLY A 137 6.82 -9.42 17.27
N VAL A 138 5.52 -9.12 17.38
CA VAL A 138 4.49 -10.05 17.86
C VAL A 138 3.64 -10.56 16.70
N ARG A 139 3.11 -11.78 16.83
CA ARG A 139 2.13 -12.32 15.87
C ARG A 139 0.74 -11.81 16.26
N ALA A 140 0.17 -10.97 15.41
CA ALA A 140 -1.22 -10.52 15.54
C ALA A 140 -1.88 -10.61 14.15
N GLU A 141 -3.02 -11.26 14.09
CA GLU A 141 -3.88 -11.36 12.93
C GLU A 141 -5.20 -10.60 13.19
N GLY A 142 -5.92 -10.28 12.13
CA GLY A 142 -7.13 -9.47 12.24
C GLY A 142 -7.39 -8.67 10.99
N HIS A 143 -8.67 -8.56 10.64
CA HIS A 143 -9.15 -7.82 9.47
C HIS A 143 -9.76 -6.48 9.87
N THR A 144 -10.17 -6.33 11.13
CA THR A 144 -10.72 -5.07 11.68
C THR A 144 -9.76 -4.40 12.66
N LEU A 145 -9.92 -3.08 12.82
CA LEU A 145 -9.16 -2.31 13.82
C LEU A 145 -9.35 -2.86 15.23
N ALA A 146 -10.57 -3.28 15.57
CA ALA A 146 -10.90 -3.81 16.89
C ALA A 146 -10.22 -5.16 17.15
N GLU A 147 -10.21 -6.07 16.16
CA GLU A 147 -9.48 -7.34 16.24
C GLU A 147 -7.98 -7.10 16.39
N VAL A 148 -7.38 -6.28 15.53
CA VAL A 148 -5.93 -5.99 15.58
C VAL A 148 -5.55 -5.36 16.91
N ALA A 149 -6.33 -4.40 17.42
CA ALA A 149 -6.05 -3.76 18.71
C ALA A 149 -6.19 -4.74 19.89
N GLY A 150 -7.22 -5.60 19.86
CA GLY A 150 -7.44 -6.63 20.87
C GLY A 150 -6.30 -7.64 20.89
N GLU A 151 -5.96 -8.22 19.74
CA GLU A 151 -4.85 -9.18 19.63
C GLU A 151 -3.52 -8.57 20.04
N LEU A 152 -3.26 -7.32 19.66
CA LEU A 152 -2.03 -6.65 20.04
C LEU A 152 -1.93 -6.53 21.56
N PHE A 153 -3.02 -6.15 22.23
CA PHE A 153 -3.08 -5.99 23.69
C PHE A 153 -2.79 -7.31 24.43
N PHE A 154 -3.36 -8.43 23.94
CA PHE A 154 -3.11 -9.74 24.53
C PHE A 154 -1.68 -10.24 24.30
N ASN A 155 -1.11 -9.97 23.12
CA ASN A 155 0.23 -10.42 22.75
C ASN A 155 1.36 -9.47 23.18
N LEU A 156 1.06 -8.38 23.90
CA LEU A 156 2.09 -7.44 24.39
C LEU A 156 3.18 -8.11 25.22
N HIS A 157 2.87 -9.21 25.89
CA HIS A 157 3.84 -9.93 26.71
C HIS A 157 4.91 -10.65 25.87
N GLU A 158 4.64 -10.95 24.60
CA GLU A 158 5.57 -11.63 23.69
C GLU A 158 6.45 -10.64 22.89
N THR A 159 6.48 -9.36 23.29
CA THR A 159 7.22 -8.32 22.57
C THR A 159 8.71 -8.65 22.45
N ASN A 160 9.22 -8.62 21.22
CA ASN A 160 10.64 -8.80 20.95
C ASN A 160 11.37 -7.45 21.07
N ILE A 161 12.20 -7.31 22.11
CA ILE A 161 12.96 -6.09 22.41
C ILE A 161 13.90 -5.69 21.26
N VAL A 162 14.47 -6.66 20.55
CA VAL A 162 15.39 -6.39 19.42
C VAL A 162 14.63 -5.77 18.26
N THR A 163 13.49 -6.37 17.88
CA THR A 163 12.64 -5.83 16.81
C THR A 163 12.11 -4.44 17.16
N LEU A 164 11.75 -4.23 18.43
CA LEU A 164 11.29 -2.93 18.92
C LEU A 164 12.37 -1.85 18.76
N LEU A 165 13.60 -2.12 19.21
CA LEU A 165 14.71 -1.17 19.10
C LEU A 165 15.06 -0.85 17.64
N VAL A 166 15.06 -1.86 16.76
CA VAL A 166 15.29 -1.66 15.33
C VAL A 166 14.15 -0.83 14.72
N GLY A 167 12.90 -1.17 15.02
CA GLY A 167 11.73 -0.43 14.50
C GLY A 167 11.72 1.03 14.93
N VAL A 168 11.92 1.30 16.22
CA VAL A 168 11.97 2.67 16.77
C VAL A 168 13.14 3.46 16.20
N SER A 169 14.35 2.88 16.15
CA SER A 169 15.52 3.59 15.60
C SER A 169 15.36 3.96 14.12
N VAL A 170 14.74 3.10 13.31
CA VAL A 170 14.43 3.40 11.91
C VAL A 170 13.39 4.52 11.81
N LEU A 171 12.33 4.49 12.63
CA LEU A 171 11.31 5.54 12.65
C LEU A 171 11.91 6.88 13.05
N ASP A 172 12.73 6.92 14.09
CA ASP A 172 13.42 8.13 14.54
C ASP A 172 14.36 8.68 13.47
N ALA A 173 15.12 7.81 12.80
CA ALA A 173 16.01 8.23 11.71
C ALA A 173 15.23 8.83 10.53
N VAL A 174 14.11 8.21 10.13
CA VAL A 174 13.26 8.71 9.04
C VAL A 174 12.61 10.04 9.43
N MET A 175 12.04 10.12 10.63
CA MET A 175 11.35 11.33 11.09
C MET A 175 12.31 12.50 11.31
N GLY A 176 13.50 12.23 11.88
CA GLY A 176 14.56 13.21 12.06
C GLY A 176 15.09 13.78 10.74
N ARG A 177 15.21 12.94 9.69
CA ARG A 177 15.61 13.43 8.35
C ARG A 177 14.50 14.23 7.67
N ARG A 178 13.23 13.85 7.86
CA ARG A 178 12.09 14.60 7.29
C ARG A 178 11.90 15.97 7.96
N SER A 179 12.07 16.07 9.28
CA SER A 179 11.94 17.35 9.99
C SER A 179 13.04 18.34 9.62
N SER A 180 14.28 17.87 9.39
CA SER A 180 15.39 18.70 8.89
C SER A 180 15.10 19.26 7.49
N HIS A 181 14.59 18.43 6.59
CA HIS A 181 14.34 18.83 5.20
C HIS A 181 13.11 19.76 5.06
N SER A 182 12.16 19.67 5.99
CA SER A 182 10.99 20.57 6.03
C SER A 182 11.32 21.97 6.54
N GLN A 183 12.45 22.17 7.24
CA GLN A 183 12.93 23.49 7.65
C GLN A 183 13.68 24.22 6.52
N GLU A 184 14.38 23.50 5.64
CA GLU A 184 15.08 24.08 4.49
C GLU A 184 14.14 24.46 3.33
N GLY A 185 12.94 23.87 3.27
CA GLY A 185 11.91 24.16 2.26
C GLY A 185 10.97 25.33 2.59
N GLY A 186 11.26 26.12 3.63
CA GLY A 186 10.48 27.31 3.98
C GLY A 186 10.58 28.38 2.89
N CYS A 187 9.57 28.45 2.02
CA CYS A 187 9.41 29.52 1.05
C CYS A 187 9.37 30.89 1.79
N PRO A 188 10.14 31.91 1.37
CA PRO A 188 10.02 33.24 1.96
C PRO A 188 8.59 33.74 1.76
N SER A 189 8.00 34.24 2.84
CA SER A 189 6.72 34.92 2.83
C SER A 189 6.86 36.26 2.10
N GLU A 190 6.30 36.35 0.90
CA GLU A 190 5.87 37.61 0.28
C GLU A 190 4.40 37.49 -0.15
#